data_AF-W7YGJ5-F1
#
_entry.id   AF-W7YGJ5-F1
#
_cell.length_a   1.000
_cell.length_b   1.000
_cell.length_c   1.000
_cell.angle_alpha   90.00
_cell.angle_beta   90.00
_cell.angle_gamma   90.00
#
_symmetry.space_group_name_H-M   'P 1'
#
loop_
_entity.id
_entity.type
_entity.pdbx_description
1 polymer ?
#
loop_
_entity_poly.entity_id
_entity_poly.type
_entity_poly.pdbx_seq_one_letter_code
_entity_poly.pdbx_strand_id
1 'polypeptide(L)' 'MLQIYQRYEGKYGYGQLQLFLWQDQGIWMNHKKVLRLMQVLGIQARIRRK' A
#
# COMPACT_ATOMS: atom_id res chain seq x y z
N MET A 1 -4.36 -6.07 -1.22
CA MET A 1 -3.22 -5.14 -1.14
C MET A 1 -2.28 -5.23 -2.35
N LEU A 2 -1.82 -6.44 -2.72
CA LEU A 2 -0.99 -6.65 -3.92
C LEU A 2 -1.62 -6.10 -5.21
N GLN A 3 -2.93 -6.30 -5.41
CA GLN A 3 -3.65 -5.76 -6.58
C GLN A 3 -3.61 -4.23 -6.66
N ILE A 4 -3.81 -3.51 -5.55
CA ILE A 4 -3.71 -2.04 -5.51
C ILE A 4 -2.25 -1.60 -5.71
N TYR A 5 -1.31 -2.30 -5.08
CA TYR A 5 0.12 -2.02 -5.27
C TYR A 5 0.55 -2.19 -6.74
N GLN A 6 0.11 -3.25 -7.42
CA GLN A 6 0.37 -3.50 -8.83
C GLN A 6 -0.34 -2.49 -9.74
N ARG A 7 -1.59 -2.12 -9.44
CA ARG A 7 -2.35 -1.09 -10.18
C ARG A 7 -1.58 0.23 -10.28
N TYR A 8 -0.86 0.59 -9.22
CA TYR A 8 -0.05 1.80 -9.17
C TYR A 8 1.44 1.54 -9.38
N GLU A 9 1.81 0.41 -9.98
CA GLU A 9 3.19 0.00 -10.33
C GLU A 9 4.18 0.06 -9.15
N GLY A 10 3.66 -0.03 -7.93
CA GLY A 10 4.43 0.11 -6.71
C GLY A 10 4.93 1.51 -6.39
N LYS A 11 4.39 2.55 -7.03
CA LYS A 11 4.75 3.95 -6.79
C LYS A 11 4.41 4.39 -5.36
N TYR A 12 3.27 3.92 -4.84
CA TYR A 12 2.71 4.40 -3.59
C TYR A 12 3.23 3.71 -2.33
N GLY A 13 3.30 4.50 -1.26
CA GLY A 13 3.61 4.05 0.10
C GLY A 13 2.38 3.60 0.88
N TYR A 14 2.63 3.10 2.09
CA TYR A 14 1.60 2.52 2.96
C TYR A 14 0.49 3.51 3.34
N GLY A 15 0.80 4.80 3.48
CA GLY A 15 -0.21 5.84 3.76
C GLY A 15 -1.15 6.06 2.58
N GLN A 16 -0.62 6.12 1.36
CA GLN A 16 -1.40 6.23 0.13
C GLN A 16 -2.22 4.96 -0.11
N LEU A 17 -1.63 3.78 0.05
CA LEU A 17 -2.33 2.49 -0.03
C LEU A 17 -3.53 2.41 0.92
N GLN A 18 -3.43 3.00 2.13
CA GLN A 18 -4.55 3.06 3.06
C GLN A 18 -5.75 3.84 2.48
N LEU A 19 -5.48 5.00 1.88
CA LEU A 19 -6.49 5.85 1.25
C LEU A 19 -7.18 5.12 0.09
N PHE A 20 -6.40 4.48 -0.79
CA PHE A 20 -6.95 3.74 -1.93
C PHE A 20 -7.70 2.47 -1.51
N LEU A 21 -7.25 1.77 -0.46
CA LEU A 21 -8.01 0.65 0.11
C LEU A 21 -9.41 1.08 0.55
N TRP A 22 -9.52 2.27 1.15
CA TRP A 22 -10.80 2.82 1.56
C TRP A 22 -11.64 3.28 0.37
N GLN A 23 -11.07 4.08 -0.53
CA GLN A 23 -11.82 4.72 -1.62
C GLN A 23 -12.22 3.75 -2.74
N ASP A 24 -11.33 2.84 -3.15
CA ASP A 24 -11.54 1.96 -4.30
C ASP A 24 -12.16 0.61 -3.92
N GLN A 25 -11.90 0.14 -2.69
CA GLN A 25 -12.32 -1.19 -2.24
C GLN A 25 -13.26 -1.15 -1.03
N GLY A 26 -13.50 0.02 -0.42
CA GLY A 26 -14.31 0.14 0.81
C GLY A 26 -13.68 -0.53 2.03
N ILE A 27 -12.40 -0.91 1.98
CA ILE A 27 -11.73 -1.66 3.03
C ILE A 27 -11.14 -0.67 4.04
N TRP A 28 -11.73 -0.61 5.23
CA TRP A 28 -11.13 0.19 6.30
C TRP A 28 -9.97 -0.56 6.94
N MET A 29 -8.76 -0.03 6.77
CA MET A 29 -7.55 -0.57 7.35
C MET A 29 -6.66 0.55 7.85
N ASN A 30 -6.02 0.37 9.00
CA ASN A 30 -5.06 1.35 9.53
C ASN A 30 -3.74 1.32 8.72
N HIS A 31 -3.15 2.48 8.42
CA HIS A 31 -1.85 2.59 7.75
C HIS A 31 -0.73 1.76 8.41
N LYS A 32 -0.74 1.55 9.73
CA LYS A 32 0.23 0.68 10.41
C LYS A 32 0.06 -0.79 10.04
N LYS A 33 -1.18 -1.26 9.85
CA LYS A 33 -1.46 -2.64 9.38
C LYS A 33 -1.03 -2.81 7.93
N VAL A 34 -1.29 -1.80 7.09
CA VAL A 34 -0.80 -1.74 5.71
C VAL A 34 0.72 -1.80 5.69
N LEU A 35 1.42 -1.01 6.52
CA LEU A 35 2.88 -1.05 6.63
C LEU A 35 3.41 -2.44 7.01
N ARG A 36 2.83 -3.08 8.03
CA ARG A 36 3.24 -4.44 8.44
C ARG A 36 3.03 -5.46 7.32
N LEU A 37 1.89 -5.40 6.63
CA LEU A 37 1.63 -6.26 5.48
C LEU A 37 2.65 -6.01 4.34
N MET A 38 3.01 -4.75 4.08
CA MET A 38 4.03 -4.42 3.08
C MET A 38 5.38 -5.03 3.47
N GLN A 39 5.76 -4.95 4.74
CA GLN A 39 7.00 -5.54 5.26
C GLN A 39 6.99 -7.07 5.16
N VAL A 40 5.90 -7.74 5.57
CA VAL A 40 5.75 -9.20 5.47
C VAL A 40 5.81 -9.67 4.02
N LEU A 41 5.23 -8.91 3.10
CA LEU A 41 5.25 -9.21 1.67
C LEU A 41 6.57 -8.81 0.98
N GLY A 42 7.50 -8.16 1.68
CA GLY A 42 8.75 -7.65 1.11
C GLY A 42 8.56 -6.50 0.10
N ILE A 43 7.40 -5.83 0.16
CA ILE A 43 7.00 -4.80 -0.78
C ILE A 43 7.32 -3.41 -0.22
N GLN A 44 7.90 -2.54 -1.04
CA GLN A 44 8.16 -1.15 -0.70
C GLN A 44 7.75 -0.19 -1.81
N ALA A 45 7.54 1.08 -1.46
CA ALA A 45 7.27 2.12 -2.44
C ALA A 45 8.51 2.37 -3.30
N ARG A 46 8.37 2.23 -4.62
CA ARG A 46 9.45 2.45 -5.59
C ARG A 46 9.93 3.89 -5.65
N ILE A 47 9.06 4.87 -5.34
CA ILE A 47 9.43 6.29 -5.27
C ILE A 47 10.45 6.54 -4.15
N ARG A 48 10.47 5.71 -3.11
CA ARG A 48 11.38 5.84 -1.97
C ARG A 48 12.76 5.21 -2.23
N ARG A 49 13.27 5.24 -3.47
CA ARG A 49 14.70 4.98 -3.70
C ARG A 49 15.48 6.18 -3.15
N LYS A 50 16.31 5.93 -2.14
CA LYS A 50 17.35 6.89 -1.73
C LYS A 50 18.43 6.96 -2.81
#